data_AF-A0A165LB67-F1
#
_entry.id   AF-A0A165LB67-F1
#
_cell.length_a   1.000
_cell.length_b   1.000
_cell.length_c   1.000
_cell.angle_alpha   90.00
_cell.angle_beta   90.00
_cell.angle_gamma   90.00
#
_symmetry.space_group_name_H-M   'P 1'
#
loop_
_entity.id
_entity.type
_entity.pdbx_description
1 polymer ?
#
loop_
_entity_poly.entity_id
_entity_poly.type
_entity_poly.pdbx_seq_one_letter_code
_entity_poly.pdbx_strand_id
1 'polypeptide(L)'
;MIHHDGDEWKDSSVVVSPDEKQETPMPRPRYRAGTGLFMALDLLPPGPPPLHKYRHDLESFFYIYTTFAAAYDPPKRHLGKIMQWQQESLIAIGDEKRRFLTKMHTLDQTLNRKILHEGVREY
;
A
#
# COMPACT_ATOMS: atom_id res chain seq x y z
N MET A 1 76.73 -18.76 -9.45
CA MET A 1 77.27 -19.64 -8.38
C MET A 1 77.24 -18.79 -7.11
N ILE A 2 76.35 -18.98 -6.13
CA ILE A 2 75.29 -20.00 -5.88
C ILE A 2 74.05 -19.28 -5.25
N HIS A 3 72.85 -19.90 -5.25
CA HIS A 3 71.63 -19.42 -4.58
C HIS A 3 71.62 -19.65 -3.05
N HIS A 4 70.73 -18.95 -2.33
CA HIS A 4 69.77 -19.39 -1.30
C HIS A 4 69.02 -18.11 -0.84
N ASP A 5 67.70 -17.92 -1.00
CA ASP A 5 66.51 -18.63 -0.47
C ASP A 5 66.32 -18.50 1.06
N GLY A 6 65.14 -18.00 1.48
CA GLY A 6 64.65 -18.06 2.87
C GLY A 6 63.97 -16.78 3.44
N ASP A 7 62.64 -16.70 3.27
CA ASP A 7 61.60 -16.33 4.28
C ASP A 7 61.63 -14.98 5.06
N GLU A 8 60.54 -14.44 5.66
CA GLU A 8 59.08 -14.39 5.35
C GLU A 8 58.37 -13.44 6.37
N TRP A 9 57.64 -12.40 5.92
CA TRP A 9 56.69 -11.47 6.64
C TRP A 9 57.19 -10.73 7.93
N LYS A 10 56.65 -9.60 8.41
CA LYS A 10 55.48 -8.72 8.15
C LYS A 10 55.85 -7.29 8.71
N ASP A 11 55.08 -6.20 8.75
CA ASP A 11 53.67 -5.86 8.49
C ASP A 11 53.51 -4.34 8.18
N SER A 12 52.32 -3.93 7.75
CA SER A 12 51.64 -2.62 7.89
C SER A 12 52.41 -1.31 7.63
N SER A 13 51.94 -0.46 6.71
CA SER A 13 50.61 0.13 6.83
C SER A 13 49.98 0.57 5.50
N VAL A 14 48.69 0.28 5.44
CA VAL A 14 47.69 0.55 4.38
C VAL A 14 47.78 1.93 3.73
N VAL A 15 47.77 1.95 2.39
CA VAL A 15 47.50 3.14 1.58
C VAL A 15 46.02 3.51 1.68
N VAL A 16 45.70 4.73 2.10
CA VAL A 16 44.31 5.21 2.26
C VAL A 16 43.90 6.11 1.09
N SER A 17 42.90 5.67 0.30
CA SER A 17 41.88 6.48 -0.42
C SER A 17 41.29 5.71 -1.62
N PRO A 18 40.08 6.05 -2.13
CA PRO A 18 38.97 6.79 -1.50
C PRO A 18 37.58 6.11 -1.70
N ASP A 19 36.54 6.68 -1.07
CA ASP A 19 35.13 6.58 -1.51
C ASP A 19 34.50 5.19 -1.69
N GLU A 20 34.69 4.27 -0.74
CA GLU A 20 33.67 3.23 -0.51
C GLU A 20 32.46 3.86 0.19
N LYS A 21 31.53 4.41 -0.61
CA LYS A 21 30.22 4.85 -0.12
C LYS A 21 29.50 3.62 0.43
N GLN A 22 29.51 3.48 1.76
CA GLN A 22 28.62 2.56 2.44
C GLN A 22 27.19 2.88 2.03
N GLU A 23 26.62 2.07 1.14
CA GLU A 23 25.19 2.03 0.91
C GLU A 23 24.54 1.58 2.22
N THR A 24 24.24 2.56 3.08
CA THR A 24 23.39 2.37 4.26
C THR A 24 22.19 1.55 3.81
N PRO A 25 21.96 0.34 4.35
CA PRO A 25 20.91 -0.53 3.84
C PRO A 25 19.60 0.23 3.87
N MET A 26 19.08 0.56 2.68
CA MET A 26 17.83 1.31 2.52
C MET A 26 16.82 0.65 3.44
N PRO A 27 16.26 1.38 4.45
CA PRO A 27 15.39 0.76 5.42
C PRO A 27 14.29 0.05 4.66
N ARG A 28 14.29 -1.31 4.71
CA ARG A 28 13.32 -2.14 4.00
C ARG A 28 11.97 -1.49 4.22
N PRO A 29 11.15 -1.22 3.19
CA PRO A 29 9.86 -0.57 3.37
C PRO A 29 9.07 -1.35 4.43
N ARG A 30 9.12 -0.88 5.67
CA ARG A 30 8.32 -1.39 6.77
C ARG A 30 6.95 -0.94 6.36
N TYR A 31 6.20 -1.83 5.72
CA TYR A 31 4.83 -1.59 5.27
C TYR A 31 4.10 -0.95 6.44
N ARG A 32 4.01 0.39 6.42
CA ARG A 32 3.35 1.11 7.49
C ARG A 32 1.91 0.67 7.38
N ALA A 33 1.40 0.05 8.43
CA ALA A 33 0.02 -0.36 8.53
C ALA A 33 -0.86 0.92 8.53
N GLY A 34 -1.10 1.42 7.33
CA GLY A 34 -1.89 2.58 6.96
C GLY A 34 -2.98 2.13 6.00
N THR A 35 -3.83 1.23 6.50
CA THR A 35 -5.16 0.90 5.99
C THR A 35 -5.28 0.82 4.45
N GLY A 36 -5.05 -0.38 3.88
CA GLY A 36 -5.19 -0.64 2.43
C GLY A 36 -6.54 -0.22 1.83
N LEU A 37 -7.57 -0.11 2.68
CA LEU A 37 -8.83 0.63 2.49
C LEU A 37 -8.69 1.89 1.62
N PHE A 38 -7.67 2.72 1.84
CA PHE A 38 -7.48 3.97 1.09
C PHE A 38 -6.29 3.96 0.13
N MET A 39 -5.43 2.94 0.14
CA MET A 39 -4.29 2.88 -0.80
C MET A 39 -4.77 2.80 -2.27
N ALA A 40 -4.07 3.52 -3.14
CA ALA A 40 -4.20 3.43 -4.60
C ALA A 40 -3.95 2.00 -5.11
N LEU A 41 -4.61 1.60 -6.20
CA LEU A 41 -4.53 0.25 -6.77
C LEU A 41 -3.10 -0.20 -7.06
N ASP A 42 -2.24 0.70 -7.52
CA ASP A 42 -0.85 0.39 -7.85
C ASP A 42 0.06 0.21 -6.61
N LEU A 43 -0.44 0.53 -5.41
CA LEU A 43 0.26 0.33 -4.13
C LEU A 43 -0.14 -0.96 -3.40
N LEU A 44 -1.12 -1.71 -3.95
CA LEU A 44 -1.64 -2.95 -3.38
C LEU A 44 -0.95 -4.27 -3.83
N PRO A 45 -0.30 -4.37 -5.01
CA PRO A 45 0.41 -5.58 -5.41
C PRO A 45 1.58 -5.92 -4.48
N PRO A 46 1.90 -7.22 -4.30
CA PRO A 46 3.08 -7.63 -3.54
C PRO A 46 4.37 -7.28 -4.29
N GLY A 47 5.36 -6.75 -3.57
CA GLY A 47 6.67 -6.41 -4.12
C GLY A 47 7.22 -5.10 -3.57
N PRO A 48 8.34 -4.58 -4.12
CA PRO A 48 8.80 -3.23 -3.81
C PRO A 48 7.70 -2.22 -4.18
N PRO A 49 7.27 -1.34 -3.26
CA PRO A 49 6.25 -0.34 -3.57
C PRO A 49 6.76 0.58 -4.69
N PRO A 50 5.95 0.87 -5.72
CA PRO A 50 6.37 1.79 -6.77
C PRO A 50 6.56 3.19 -6.21
N LEU A 51 7.36 4.01 -6.90
CA LEU A 51 7.56 5.41 -6.53
C LEU A 51 6.21 6.12 -6.35
N HIS A 52 6.01 6.72 -5.17
CA HIS A 52 4.79 7.45 -4.86
C HIS A 52 4.66 8.67 -5.78
N LYS A 53 3.45 8.90 -6.30
CA LYS A 53 3.13 9.94 -7.28
C LYS A 53 1.81 10.59 -6.88
N TYR A 54 1.64 11.87 -7.21
CA TYR A 54 0.42 12.64 -6.93
C TYR A 54 -0.91 11.94 -7.31
N ARG A 55 -0.92 11.13 -8.39
CA ARG A 55 -2.07 10.30 -8.77
C ARG A 55 -2.54 9.33 -7.68
N HIS A 56 -1.62 8.82 -6.86
CA HIS A 56 -1.95 7.89 -5.76
C HIS A 56 -2.68 8.63 -4.63
N ASP A 57 -2.31 9.89 -4.36
CA ASP A 57 -3.00 10.72 -3.37
C ASP A 57 -4.42 11.08 -3.84
N LEU A 58 -4.58 11.39 -5.14
CA LEU A 58 -5.91 11.58 -5.75
C LEU A 58 -6.78 10.32 -5.69
N GLU A 59 -6.23 9.15 -6.00
CA GLU A 59 -6.96 7.88 -5.89
C GLU A 59 -7.32 7.55 -4.43
N SER A 60 -6.41 7.87 -3.50
CA SER A 60 -6.68 7.73 -2.06
C SER A 60 -7.81 8.64 -1.58
N PHE A 61 -7.82 9.90 -2.03
CA PHE A 61 -8.90 10.85 -1.77
C PHE A 61 -10.24 10.36 -2.34
N PHE A 62 -10.23 9.79 -3.55
CA PHE A 62 -11.42 9.18 -4.15
C PHE A 62 -12.00 8.03 -3.28
N TYR A 63 -11.17 7.14 -2.74
CA TYR A 63 -11.65 6.07 -1.84
C TYR A 63 -12.15 6.61 -0.49
N ILE A 64 -11.53 7.66 0.05
CA ILE A 64 -12.02 8.35 1.26
C ILE A 64 -13.40 8.94 0.98
N TYR A 65 -13.54 9.78 -0.06
CA TYR A 65 -14.80 10.41 -0.44
C TYR A 65 -15.90 9.37 -0.68
N THR A 66 -15.59 8.31 -1.44
CA THR A 66 -16.56 7.23 -1.71
C THR A 66 -17.00 6.52 -0.43
N THR A 67 -16.09 6.31 0.53
CA THR A 67 -16.43 5.70 1.82
C THR A 67 -17.37 6.59 2.63
N PHE A 68 -17.12 7.90 2.69
CA PHE A 68 -18.03 8.85 3.32
C PHE A 68 -19.39 8.89 2.61
N ALA A 69 -19.41 9.03 1.28
CA ALA A 69 -20.65 9.12 0.50
C ALA A 69 -21.53 7.87 0.59
N ALA A 70 -20.92 6.67 0.67
CA ALA A 70 -21.65 5.40 0.66
C ALA A 70 -21.93 4.80 2.05
N ALA A 71 -21.28 5.28 3.12
CA ALA A 71 -21.38 4.67 4.45
C ALA A 71 -21.61 5.67 5.61
N TYR A 72 -21.63 6.99 5.37
CA TYR A 72 -21.98 7.95 6.41
C TYR A 72 -23.49 8.00 6.62
N ASP A 73 -23.91 7.89 7.88
CA ASP A 73 -25.28 8.06 8.36
C ASP A 73 -25.36 9.45 9.04
N PRO A 74 -25.94 10.47 8.39
CA PRO A 74 -25.98 11.82 8.96
C PRO A 74 -26.83 11.93 10.24
N PRO A 75 -28.03 11.33 10.35
CA PRO A 75 -28.79 11.30 11.60
C PRO A 75 -28.02 10.71 12.79
N LYS A 76 -27.34 9.57 12.60
CA LYS A 76 -26.56 8.91 13.66
C LYS A 76 -25.13 9.47 13.81
N ARG A 77 -24.71 10.37 12.91
CA ARG A 77 -23.33 10.90 12.78
C ARG A 77 -22.26 9.80 12.75
N HIS A 78 -22.59 8.68 12.15
CA HIS A 78 -21.81 7.43 12.18
C HIS A 78 -21.27 7.12 10.80
N LEU A 79 -19.98 6.78 10.71
CA LEU A 79 -19.37 6.27 9.48
C LEU A 79 -19.30 4.74 9.54
N GLY A 80 -20.12 4.09 8.71
CA GLY A 80 -20.11 2.64 8.53
C GLY A 80 -18.87 2.12 7.81
N LYS A 81 -18.79 0.79 7.68
CA LYS A 81 -17.63 0.09 7.13
C LYS A 81 -17.94 -0.52 5.76
N ILE A 82 -17.08 -0.26 4.77
CA ILE A 82 -17.04 -1.01 3.51
C ILE A 82 -16.13 -2.22 3.74
N MET A 83 -16.71 -3.33 4.21
CA MET A 83 -15.97 -4.54 4.60
C MET A 83 -15.10 -5.10 3.46
N GLN A 84 -15.55 -4.96 2.21
CA GLN A 84 -14.80 -5.33 1.00
C GLN A 84 -13.44 -4.64 0.89
N TRP A 85 -13.29 -3.43 1.45
CA TRP A 85 -12.05 -2.67 1.42
C TRP A 85 -11.31 -2.72 2.77
N GLN A 86 -11.85 -3.41 3.78
CA GLN A 86 -11.27 -3.59 5.12
C GLN A 86 -10.80 -5.04 5.35
N GLN A 87 -10.22 -5.66 4.32
CA GLN A 87 -9.67 -7.02 4.38
C GLN A 87 -8.20 -7.01 4.84
N GLU A 88 -7.71 -8.12 5.36
CA GLU A 88 -6.29 -8.28 5.70
C GLU A 88 -5.39 -8.42 4.47
N SER A 89 -5.94 -8.98 3.38
CA SER A 89 -5.22 -9.17 2.11
C SER A 89 -5.30 -7.93 1.22
N LEU A 90 -4.15 -7.30 0.95
CA LEU A 90 -4.05 -6.18 0.00
C LEU A 90 -4.47 -6.58 -1.42
N ILE A 91 -4.20 -7.82 -1.82
CA ILE A 91 -4.63 -8.38 -3.11
C ILE A 91 -6.16 -8.38 -3.19
N ALA A 92 -6.83 -8.89 -2.16
CA ALA A 92 -8.29 -8.93 -2.12
C ALA A 92 -8.93 -7.53 -2.07
N ILE A 93 -8.32 -6.56 -1.36
CA ILE A 93 -8.73 -5.15 -1.44
C ILE A 93 -8.59 -4.62 -2.87
N GLY A 94 -7.48 -4.95 -3.56
CA GLY A 94 -7.21 -4.53 -4.92
C GLY A 94 -8.22 -5.08 -5.92
N ASP A 95 -8.59 -6.36 -5.79
CA ASP A 95 -9.61 -6.99 -6.63
C ASP A 95 -11.01 -6.42 -6.40
N GLU A 96 -11.38 -6.14 -5.14
CA GLU A 96 -12.64 -5.46 -4.80
C GLU A 96 -12.71 -4.03 -5.37
N LYS A 97 -11.63 -3.26 -5.24
CA LYS A 97 -11.52 -1.91 -5.83
C LYS A 97 -11.57 -1.93 -7.35
N ARG A 98 -10.83 -2.85 -7.99
CA ARG A 98 -10.85 -3.04 -9.45
C ARG A 98 -12.24 -3.44 -9.94
N ARG A 99 -12.94 -4.32 -9.21
CA ARG A 99 -14.31 -4.72 -9.52
C ARG A 99 -15.30 -3.55 -9.38
N PHE A 100 -15.15 -2.71 -8.36
CA PHE A 100 -15.96 -1.51 -8.19
C PHE A 100 -15.79 -0.53 -9.36
N LEU A 101 -14.54 -0.21 -9.73
CA LEU A 101 -14.25 0.72 -10.84
C LEU A 101 -14.67 0.17 -12.22
N THR A 102 -14.60 -1.13 -12.45
CA THR A 102 -14.93 -1.74 -13.76
C THR A 102 -16.41 -2.09 -13.94
N LYS A 103 -17.18 -2.29 -12.86
CA LYS A 103 -18.62 -2.60 -12.92
C LYS A 103 -19.53 -1.38 -12.77
N MET A 104 -19.10 -0.19 -13.17
CA MET A 104 -19.86 1.06 -12.97
C MET A 104 -21.25 1.10 -13.62
N HIS A 105 -21.57 0.24 -14.60
CA HIS A 105 -22.92 0.06 -15.15
C HIS A 105 -23.94 -0.52 -14.11
N THR A 106 -23.51 -0.78 -12.88
CA THR A 106 -24.33 -1.40 -11.81
C THR A 106 -24.43 -0.53 -10.55
N LEU A 107 -23.98 0.73 -10.57
CA LEU A 107 -24.02 1.62 -9.39
C LEU A 107 -25.45 1.90 -8.90
N ASP A 108 -26.38 2.18 -9.81
CA ASP A 108 -27.80 2.35 -9.48
C ASP A 108 -28.40 1.12 -8.77
N GLN A 109 -28.01 -0.09 -9.16
CA GLN A 109 -28.52 -1.32 -8.53
C GLN A 109 -27.84 -1.62 -7.19
N THR A 110 -26.55 -1.28 -7.06
CA THR A 110 -25.75 -1.59 -5.87
C THR A 110 -26.01 -0.64 -4.71
N LEU A 111 -26.28 0.63 -4.99
CA LEU A 111 -26.63 1.63 -3.98
C LEU A 111 -28.11 1.55 -3.57
N ASN A 112 -29.05 1.49 -4.54
CA ASN A 112 -30.48 1.47 -4.21
C ASN A 112 -30.92 0.22 -3.42
N ARG A 113 -30.29 -0.95 -3.64
CA ARG A 113 -30.62 -2.17 -2.87
C ARG A 113 -30.33 -2.02 -1.37
N LYS A 114 -29.35 -1.21 -0.97
CA LYS A 114 -29.04 -0.96 0.45
C LYS A 114 -29.97 0.05 1.10
N ILE A 115 -30.48 1.02 0.35
CA ILE A 115 -31.40 2.04 0.86
C ILE A 115 -32.77 1.44 1.22
N LEU A 116 -33.27 0.49 0.42
CA LEU A 116 -34.58 -0.13 0.65
C LEU A 116 -34.61 -1.16 1.79
N HIS A 117 -33.53 -1.91 2.02
CA HIS A 117 -33.57 -3.09 2.92
C HIS A 117 -33.46 -2.76 4.42
N GLU A 118 -33.14 -1.51 4.79
CA GLU A 118 -33.24 -1.02 6.18
C GLU A 118 -34.49 -0.16 6.43
N GLY A 119 -35.30 0.11 5.39
CA GLY A 119 -36.37 1.11 5.42
C GLY A 119 -37.79 0.59 5.68
N VAL A 120 -38.04 -0.73 5.67
CA VAL A 120 -39.40 -1.28 5.83
C VAL A 120 -39.44 -2.33 6.96
N ARG A 121 -39.67 -1.82 8.17
CA ARG A 121 -40.52 -2.50 9.16
C ARG A 121 -41.67 -1.56 9.50
N GLU A 122 -42.73 -1.65 8.71
CA GLU A 122 -44.03 -1.13 9.12
C GLU A 122 -44.61 -1.99 10.25
N TYR A 123 -45.61 -1.44 10.93
CA TYR A 123 -46.13 -1.84 12.24
C TYR A 123 -46.77 -3.24 12.30
#